data_AF-A0A428WI29-F1
#
_entry.id   AF-A0A428WI29-F1
#
_cell.length_a   1.000
_cell.length_b   1.000
_cell.length_c   1.000
_cell.angle_alpha   90.00
_cell.angle_beta   90.00
_cell.angle_gamma   90.00
#
_symmetry.space_group_name_H-M   'P 1'
#
loop_
_entity.id
_entity.type
_entity.pdbx_description
1 polymer ?
#
loop_
_entity_poly.entity_id
_entity_poly.type
_entity_poly.pdbx_seq_one_letter_code
_entity_poly.pdbx_strand_id
1 'polypeptide(L)'
;FTPHTSATAHHERTIALLAELAEDGIPLVDVRPGPLGTLDVYVFADGTTVCMTPGHRETAEHLVAALQEGTVPFLLGGSGVSGAYALTFACGQESIYVLADRVIASL
;
A
#
# COMPACT_ATOMS: atom_id res chain seq x y z
N PHE A 1 20.84 2.85 23.85
CA PHE A 1 19.42 3.24 23.86
C PHE A 1 18.98 3.44 22.42
N THR A 2 18.36 2.43 21.81
CA THR A 2 17.62 2.63 20.57
C THR A 2 16.32 3.34 20.94
N PRO A 3 15.97 4.48 20.30
CA PRO A 3 14.68 5.11 20.57
C PRO A 3 13.61 4.14 20.06
N HIS A 4 12.78 3.63 20.96
CA HIS A 4 11.51 3.03 20.58
C HIS A 4 10.63 4.16 20.07
N THR A 5 10.67 4.41 18.77
CA THR A 5 9.68 5.26 18.11
C THR A 5 8.31 4.71 18.50
N SER A 6 7.45 5.56 19.07
CA SER A 6 6.12 5.14 19.51
C SER A 6 5.31 4.64 18.31
N ALA A 7 4.36 3.74 18.54
CA ALA A 7 3.46 3.25 17.49
C ALA A 7 2.77 4.40 16.73
N THR A 8 2.47 5.51 17.43
CA THR A 8 1.94 6.74 16.84
C THR A 8 2.92 7.39 15.87
N ALA A 9 4.20 7.52 16.23
CA ALA A 9 5.20 8.09 15.33
C ALA A 9 5.44 7.22 14.08
N HIS A 10 5.29 5.89 14.20
CA HIS A 10 5.32 5.00 13.05
C HIS A 10 4.09 5.18 12.15
N HIS A 11 2.91 5.33 12.76
CA HIS A 11 1.67 5.61 12.03
C HIS A 11 1.72 6.92 11.25
N GLU A 12 2.16 8.01 11.88
CA GLU A 12 2.32 9.32 11.24
C GLU A 12 3.31 9.26 10.07
N ARG A 13 4.44 8.56 10.24
CA ARG A 13 5.40 8.35 9.16
C ARG A 13 4.80 7.55 8.00
N THR A 14 4.08 6.47 8.29
CA THR A 14 3.42 5.67 7.24
C THR A 14 2.42 6.53 6.47
N ILE A 15 1.59 7.34 7.16
CA ILE A 15 0.64 8.24 6.50
C ILE A 15 1.36 9.25 5.61
N ALA A 16 2.44 9.86 6.10
CA ALA A 16 3.22 10.82 5.32
C ALA A 16 3.79 10.19 4.04
N LEU A 17 4.42 9.03 4.14
CA LEU A 17 4.95 8.31 2.97
C LEU A 17 3.84 7.90 1.98
N LEU A 18 2.68 7.44 2.48
CA LEU A 18 1.54 7.13 1.61
C LEU A 18 0.99 8.39 0.92
N ALA A 19 1.02 9.55 1.58
CA ALA A 19 0.62 10.81 0.97
C ALA A 19 1.61 11.25 -0.11
N GLU A 20 2.91 11.14 0.14
CA GLU A 20 3.98 11.44 -0.83
C GLU A 20 3.87 10.53 -2.07
N LEU A 21 3.71 9.22 -1.89
CA LEU A 21 3.48 8.29 -3.00
C LEU A 21 2.27 8.66 -3.86
N ALA A 22 1.21 9.15 -3.23
CA ALA A 22 -0.02 9.55 -3.91
C ALA A 22 0.11 10.90 -4.64
N GLU A 23 0.81 11.87 -4.02
CA GLU A 23 1.07 13.18 -4.61
C GLU A 23 1.97 13.07 -5.84
N ASP A 24 3.03 12.27 -5.75
CA ASP A 24 3.99 12.06 -6.83
C ASP A 24 3.48 11.05 -7.89
N GLY A 25 2.39 10.35 -7.61
CA GLY A 25 1.82 9.34 -8.51
C GLY A 25 2.80 8.22 -8.82
N ILE A 26 3.59 7.80 -7.84
CA ILE A 26 4.64 6.81 -8.05
C ILE A 26 4.00 5.47 -8.49
N PRO A 27 4.42 4.89 -9.63
CA PRO A 27 3.86 3.64 -10.11
C PRO A 27 4.19 2.47 -9.18
N LEU A 28 3.21 1.59 -9.01
CA LEU A 28 3.37 0.25 -8.49
C LEU A 28 4.09 -0.61 -9.53
N VAL A 29 5.10 -1.35 -9.12
CA VAL A 29 5.92 -2.20 -10.01
C VAL A 29 5.87 -3.68 -9.66
N ASP A 30 5.51 -4.01 -8.41
CA ASP A 30 5.39 -5.39 -7.96
C ASP A 30 4.39 -5.51 -6.81
N VAL A 31 3.63 -6.60 -6.80
CA VAL A 31 2.71 -6.96 -5.73
C VAL A 31 2.92 -8.42 -5.41
N ARG A 32 3.16 -8.72 -4.13
CA ARG A 32 3.37 -10.07 -3.62
C ARG A 32 2.32 -10.39 -2.58
N PRO A 33 1.18 -10.96 -2.98
CA PRO A 33 0.13 -11.34 -2.05
C PRO A 33 0.58 -12.50 -1.17
N GLY A 34 0.49 -12.34 0.14
CA GLY A 34 0.62 -13.42 1.10
C GLY A 34 -0.65 -14.29 1.14
N PRO A 35 -0.60 -15.48 1.76
CA PRO A 35 -1.82 -16.19 2.16
C PRO A 35 -2.81 -15.27 2.90
N LEU A 36 -4.12 -15.55 2.83
CA LEU A 36 -5.13 -14.71 3.50
C LEU A 36 -4.82 -14.56 5.01
N GLY A 37 -4.89 -13.32 5.51
CA GLY A 37 -4.56 -13.00 6.90
C GLY A 37 -3.06 -12.91 7.19
N THR A 38 -2.22 -12.97 6.16
CA THR A 38 -0.77 -12.76 6.27
C THR A 38 -0.35 -11.44 5.60
N LEU A 39 0.96 -11.25 5.41
CA LEU A 39 1.54 -10.00 4.95
C LEU A 39 1.69 -9.99 3.43
N ASP A 40 1.14 -8.96 2.82
CA ASP A 40 1.39 -8.57 1.43
C ASP A 40 2.55 -7.57 1.38
N VAL A 41 3.29 -7.59 0.26
CA VAL A 41 4.36 -6.61 -0.04
C VAL A 41 4.10 -5.95 -1.38
N TYR A 42 3.99 -4.63 -1.38
CA TYR A 42 3.74 -3.79 -2.55
C TYR A 42 4.99 -2.94 -2.78
N VAL A 43 5.54 -2.96 -3.99
CA VAL A 43 6.79 -2.25 -4.33
C VAL A 43 6.48 -1.18 -5.37
N PHE A 44 6.97 0.03 -5.10
CA PHE A 44 6.82 1.21 -5.94
C PHE A 44 8.11 1.48 -6.73
N ALA A 45 7.98 2.23 -7.83
CA ALA A 45 9.06 2.48 -8.78
C ALA A 45 10.24 3.28 -8.20
N ASP A 46 9.99 4.08 -7.16
CA ASP A 46 11.00 4.83 -6.41
C ASP A 46 11.79 3.95 -5.41
N GLY A 47 11.39 2.69 -5.24
CA GLY A 47 11.96 1.75 -4.28
C GLY A 47 11.15 1.64 -2.99
N THR A 48 10.12 2.46 -2.79
CA THR A 48 9.26 2.39 -1.61
C THR A 48 8.59 1.02 -1.53
N THR A 49 8.58 0.44 -0.34
CA THR A 49 7.88 -0.79 -0.01
C THR A 49 6.76 -0.52 0.98
N VAL A 50 5.59 -1.06 0.68
CA VAL A 50 4.42 -1.03 1.56
C VAL A 50 4.07 -2.46 1.94
N CYS A 51 4.24 -2.76 3.23
CA CYS A 51 3.92 -4.05 3.82
C CYS A 51 2.59 -3.94 4.57
N MET A 52 1.64 -4.82 4.29
CA MET A 52 0.31 -4.73 4.92
C MET A 52 -0.39 -6.08 5.10
N THR A 53 -1.39 -6.12 5.98
CA THR A 53 -2.30 -7.27 6.10
C THR A 53 -3.67 -6.89 5.53
N PRO A 54 -3.98 -7.28 4.28
CA PRO A 54 -5.21 -6.88 3.63
C PRO A 54 -6.42 -7.66 4.16
N GLY A 55 -7.59 -7.01 4.15
CA GLY A 55 -8.87 -7.63 4.51
C GLY A 55 -9.43 -8.56 3.42
N HIS A 56 -9.03 -8.36 2.17
CA HIS A 56 -9.44 -9.18 1.03
C HIS A 56 -8.24 -9.49 0.15
N ARG A 57 -8.06 -10.76 -0.20
CA ARG A 57 -6.96 -11.20 -1.07
C ARG A 57 -7.20 -10.84 -2.55
N GLU A 58 -8.47 -10.82 -2.97
CA GLU A 58 -8.88 -10.54 -4.35
C GLU A 58 -8.37 -9.19 -4.87
N THR A 59 -8.32 -8.15 -4.03
CA THR A 59 -7.84 -6.81 -4.44
C THR A 59 -6.35 -6.80 -4.76
N ALA A 60 -5.55 -7.57 -4.02
CA ALA A 60 -4.13 -7.75 -4.30
C ALA A 60 -3.93 -8.56 -5.59
N GLU A 61 -4.73 -9.60 -5.81
CA GLU A 61 -4.70 -10.41 -7.03
C GLU A 61 -5.11 -9.59 -8.27
N HIS A 62 -6.07 -8.67 -8.14
CA HIS A 62 -6.43 -7.72 -9.20
C HIS A 62 -5.27 -6.79 -9.57
N LEU A 63 -4.54 -6.26 -8.58
CA LEU A 63 -3.35 -5.44 -8.85
C LEU A 63 -2.23 -6.24 -9.52
N VAL A 64 -2.03 -7.50 -9.12
CA VAL A 64 -1.09 -8.41 -9.79
C VAL A 64 -1.48 -8.63 -11.25
N ALA A 65 -2.76 -8.92 -11.52
CA ALA A 65 -3.25 -9.11 -12.88
C ALA A 65 -3.06 -7.85 -13.74
N ALA A 66 -3.39 -6.68 -13.20
CA ALA A 66 -3.19 -5.40 -13.88
C ALA A 66 -1.72 -5.16 -14.28
N LEU A 67 -0.78 -5.45 -13.36
CA LEU A 67 0.66 -5.35 -13.64
C LEU A 67 1.10 -6.32 -14.75
N GLN A 68 0.58 -7.56 -14.71
CA GLN A 68 0.87 -8.57 -15.74
C GLN A 68 0.31 -8.18 -17.12
N GLU A 69 -0.79 -7.44 -17.16
CA GLU A 69 -1.39 -6.89 -18.37
C GLU A 69 -0.69 -5.60 -18.87
N GLY A 70 0.31 -5.11 -18.13
CA GLY A 70 1.06 -3.89 -18.47
C GLY A 70 0.36 -2.60 -18.05
N THR A 71 -0.70 -2.68 -17.25
CA THR A 71 -1.23 -1.51 -16.53
C THR A 71 -0.24 -1.11 -15.45
N VAL A 72 -0.14 0.19 -15.19
CA VAL A 72 0.71 0.78 -14.15
C VAL A 72 -0.16 1.42 -13.07
N PRO A 73 -0.60 0.64 -12.06
CA PRO A 73 -1.36 1.21 -10.96
C PRO A 73 -0.51 2.21 -10.18
N PHE A 74 -1.14 3.23 -9.60
CA PHE A 74 -0.47 4.15 -8.67
C PHE A 74 -1.44 4.54 -7.55
N LEU A 75 -0.89 4.93 -6.41
CA LEU A 75 -1.70 5.32 -5.27
C LEU A 75 -2.37 6.68 -5.54
N LEU A 76 -3.67 6.78 -5.31
CA LEU A 76 -4.43 8.03 -5.34
C LEU A 76 -4.58 8.63 -3.94
N GLY A 77 -4.41 7.81 -2.91
CA GLY A 77 -4.44 8.24 -1.52
C GLY A 77 -4.52 7.07 -0.57
N GLY A 78 -4.01 7.30 0.64
CA GLY A 78 -4.18 6.41 1.78
C GLY A 78 -4.78 7.19 2.95
N SER A 79 -5.75 6.60 3.64
CA SER A 79 -6.30 7.17 4.88
C SER A 79 -6.27 6.16 6.01
N GLY A 80 -5.99 6.63 7.23
CA GLY A 80 -6.14 5.86 8.45
C GLY A 80 -7.54 6.04 9.03
N VAL A 81 -8.26 4.95 9.33
CA VAL A 81 -9.57 4.96 9.98
C VAL A 81 -9.53 3.99 11.15
N SER A 82 -9.59 4.51 12.38
CA SER A 82 -9.67 3.71 13.62
C SER A 82 -8.59 2.61 13.73
N GLY A 83 -7.38 2.89 13.26
CA GLY A 83 -6.24 1.94 13.28
C GLY A 83 -6.09 1.10 12.02
N ALA A 84 -7.11 1.02 11.17
CA ALA A 84 -7.04 0.42 9.83
C ALA A 84 -6.64 1.46 8.78
N TYR A 85 -6.34 0.98 7.57
CA TYR A 85 -6.00 1.79 6.42
C TYR A 85 -6.91 1.47 5.24
N ALA A 86 -7.28 2.51 4.49
CA ALA A 86 -7.91 2.41 3.20
C ALA A 86 -6.99 3.05 2.15
N LEU A 87 -6.53 2.23 1.19
CA LEU A 87 -5.69 2.65 0.08
C LEU A 87 -6.49 2.59 -1.22
N THR A 88 -6.40 3.63 -2.03
CA THR A 88 -7.07 3.70 -3.33
C THR A 88 -6.02 3.72 -4.43
N PHE A 89 -6.06 2.75 -5.33
CA PHE A 89 -5.18 2.70 -6.48
C PHE A 89 -5.95 3.07 -7.74
N ALA A 90 -5.40 3.98 -8.54
CA ALA A 90 -5.79 4.10 -9.94
C ALA A 90 -5.28 2.86 -10.68
N CYS A 91 -6.12 2.24 -11.50
CA CYS A 91 -5.77 1.07 -12.30
C CYS A 91 -6.42 1.20 -13.68
N GLY A 92 -5.74 1.87 -14.62
CA GLY A 92 -6.31 2.18 -15.92
C GLY A 92 -7.53 3.10 -15.79
N GLN A 93 -8.72 2.61 -16.18
CA GLN A 93 -9.99 3.36 -16.06
C GLN A 93 -10.74 3.06 -14.75
N GLU A 94 -10.22 2.14 -13.93
CA GLU A 94 -10.87 1.68 -12.70
C GLU A 94 -10.09 2.14 -11.46
N SER A 95 -10.72 1.98 -10.30
CA SER A 95 -10.07 2.20 -9.00
C SER A 95 -10.19 0.94 -8.15
N ILE A 96 -9.08 0.51 -7.58
CA ILE A 96 -9.01 -0.64 -6.68
C ILE A 96 -8.85 -0.12 -5.25
N TYR A 97 -9.71 -0.59 -4.36
CA TYR A 97 -9.73 -0.18 -2.96
C TYR A 97 -9.21 -1.31 -2.07
N VAL A 98 -8.11 -1.06 -1.35
CA VAL A 98 -7.51 -2.03 -0.43
C VAL A 98 -7.76 -1.57 1.00
N LEU A 99 -8.44 -2.41 1.79
CA LEU A 99 -8.56 -2.24 3.23
C LEU A 99 -7.50 -3.10 3.92
N ALA A 100 -6.78 -2.54 4.89
CA ALA A 100 -5.74 -3.25 5.63
C ALA A 100 -5.75 -2.89 7.12
N ASP A 101 -5.47 -3.87 7.99
CA ASP A 101 -5.42 -3.66 9.44
C ASP A 101 -4.12 -2.97 9.86
N ARG A 102 -3.01 -3.31 9.21
CA ARG A 102 -1.68 -2.75 9.47
C ARG A 102 -1.03 -2.40 8.16
N VAL A 103 -0.41 -1.23 8.12
CA VAL A 103 0.39 -0.77 6.99
C VAL A 103 1.69 -0.19 7.52
N ILE A 104 2.79 -0.59 6.88
CA ILE A 104 4.12 -0.06 7.10
C ILE A 104 4.66 0.36 5.75
N ALA A 105 5.05 1.62 5.62
CA ALA A 105 5.74 2.14 4.44
C ALA A 105 7.21 2.43 4.78
N SER A 106 8.11 2.06 3.89
CA SER A 106 9.53 2.39 3.99
C SER A 106 10.12 2.55 2.59
N LEU A 107 10.82 3.66 2.38
CA LEU A 107 11.76 3.88 1.28
C LEU A 107 13.17 3.43 1.69
#